data_AF-A0A9W6PHJ0-F1
#
_entry.id   AF-A0A9W6PHJ0-F1
#
_cell.length_a   1.000
_cell.length_b   1.000
_cell.length_c   1.000
_cell.angle_alpha   90.00
_cell.angle_beta   90.00
_cell.angle_gamma   90.00
#
_symmetry.space_group_name_H-M   'P 1'
#
loop_
_entity.id
_entity.type
_entity.pdbx_description
1 polymer ?
#
loop_
_entity_poly.entity_id
_entity_poly.type
_entity_poly.pdbx_seq_one_letter_code
_entity_poly.pdbx_strand_id
1 'polypeptide(L)'
;MLAVPLLLALLRVLTGDLPTGPGALTAAALLLLTAAVAATLTAVGPPGARTPAAVHAAALRRRAYRTAYLPPRDPDAPGRARPRAPGHPAAAA
;
A
#
# COMPACT_ATOMS: atom_id res chain seq x y z
N MET A 1 -0.32 10.44 -11.59
CA MET A 1 -0.79 11.84 -11.61
C MET A 1 0.33 12.82 -11.97
N LEU A 2 1.56 12.69 -11.44
CA LEU A 2 2.69 13.60 -11.76
C LEU A 2 3.50 13.23 -13.03
N ALA A 3 3.38 12.02 -13.56
CA ALA A 3 4.18 11.57 -14.70
C ALA A 3 3.88 12.36 -15.99
N VAL A 4 2.61 12.62 -16.28
CA VAL A 4 2.18 13.39 -17.46
C VAL A 4 2.68 14.83 -17.43
N PRO A 5 2.49 15.62 -16.35
CA PRO A 5 3.03 16.98 -16.29
C PRO A 5 4.57 17.02 -16.30
N LEU A 6 5.24 16.03 -15.70
CA LEU A 6 6.70 15.91 -15.78
C LEU A 6 7.18 15.67 -17.21
N LEU A 7 6.50 14.79 -17.96
CA LEU A 7 6.82 14.48 -19.35
C LEU A 7 6.61 15.69 -20.26
N LEU A 8 5.50 16.43 -20.05
CA LEU A 8 5.22 17.66 -20.79
C LEU A 8 6.26 18.76 -20.48
N ALA A 9 6.66 18.90 -19.22
CA ALA A 9 7.72 19.84 -18.82
C ALA A 9 9.07 19.46 -19.45
N LEU A 10 9.43 18.17 -19.45
CA LEU A 10 10.66 17.68 -20.08
C LEU A 10 10.66 17.94 -21.58
N LEU A 11 9.54 17.66 -22.27
CA LEU A 11 9.39 17.93 -23.69
C LEU A 11 9.56 19.42 -24.00
N ARG A 12 8.91 20.29 -23.21
CA ARG A 12 8.98 21.75 -23.32
C ARG A 12 10.42 22.26 -23.18
N VAL A 13 11.19 21.70 -22.25
CA VAL A 13 12.62 22.00 -22.08
C VAL A 13 13.43 21.54 -23.29
N LEU A 14 13.18 20.33 -23.80
CA LEU A 14 13.88 19.78 -24.97
C LEU A 14 13.61 20.57 -26.26
N THR A 15 12.39 21.11 -26.40
CA THR A 15 12.00 21.95 -27.55
C THR A 15 12.33 23.44 -27.35
N GLY A 16 12.94 23.81 -26.22
CA GLY A 16 13.32 25.20 -25.91
C GLY A 16 12.14 26.14 -25.65
N ASP A 17 10.94 25.60 -25.45
CA ASP A 17 9.70 26.36 -25.35
C ASP A 17 9.44 26.84 -23.92
N LEU A 18 10.44 27.44 -23.27
CA LEU A 18 10.30 27.82 -21.87
C LEU A 18 9.29 28.97 -21.69
N PRO A 19 8.43 28.93 -20.66
CA PRO A 19 7.55 30.05 -20.37
C PRO A 19 8.40 31.28 -20.02
N THR A 20 8.31 32.32 -20.84
CA THR A 20 8.94 33.63 -20.59
C THR A 20 7.85 34.60 -20.17
N GLY A 21 7.65 34.77 -18.86
CA GLY A 21 6.61 35.65 -18.33
C GLY A 21 6.72 35.84 -16.81
N PRO A 22 5.99 36.81 -16.25
CA PRO A 22 5.91 36.98 -14.81
C PRO A 22 5.37 35.69 -14.17
N GLY A 23 6.17 35.07 -13.30
CA GLY A 23 5.88 33.76 -12.69
C GLY A 23 6.66 32.58 -13.28
N ALA A 24 7.42 32.77 -14.36
CA ALA A 24 8.28 31.72 -14.94
C ALA A 24 9.31 31.18 -13.94
N LEU A 25 9.93 32.06 -13.14
CA LEU A 25 10.87 31.68 -12.09
C LEU A 25 10.20 30.83 -11.00
N THR A 26 8.98 31.20 -10.60
CA THR A 26 8.21 30.45 -9.60
C THR A 26 7.79 29.09 -10.14
N ALA A 27 7.35 29.02 -11.39
CA ALA A 27 7.01 27.76 -12.05
C ALA A 27 8.22 26.84 -12.19
N ALA A 28 9.38 27.38 -12.58
CA ALA A 28 10.63 26.63 -12.67
C ALA A 28 11.08 26.10 -11.28
N ALA A 29 10.98 26.93 -10.24
CA ALA A 29 11.30 26.52 -8.87
C ALA A 29 10.41 25.38 -8.37
N LEU A 30 9.10 25.43 -8.62
CA LEU A 30 8.16 24.37 -8.25
C LEU A 30 8.45 23.07 -9.02
N LEU A 31 8.78 23.18 -10.31
CA LEU A 31 9.18 22.04 -11.14
C LEU A 31 10.44 21.36 -10.59
N LEU A 32 11.47 22.15 -10.28
CA LEU A 32 12.72 21.64 -9.70
C LEU A 32 12.49 20.97 -8.34
N LEU A 33 11.67 21.58 -7.47
CA LEU A 33 11.33 21.00 -6.17
C LEU A 33 10.60 19.67 -6.33
N THR A 34 9.62 19.61 -7.24
CA THR A 34 8.85 18.39 -7.50
C THR A 34 9.74 17.28 -8.08
N ALA A 35 10.64 17.63 -9.00
CA ALA A 35 11.61 16.70 -9.56
C ALA A 35 12.59 16.18 -8.50
N ALA A 36 13.08 17.04 -7.61
CA ALA A 36 13.95 16.65 -6.50
C ALA A 36 13.24 15.69 -5.54
N VAL A 37 11.99 15.97 -5.17
CA VAL A 37 11.18 15.07 -4.32
C VAL A 37 10.91 13.74 -5.02
N ALA A 38 10.61 13.74 -6.32
CA ALA A 38 10.42 12.50 -7.08
C ALA A 38 11.72 11.66 -7.14
N ALA A 39 12.87 12.32 -7.35
CA ALA A 39 14.18 11.67 -7.37
C ALA A 39 14.56 11.07 -6.01
N THR A 40 14.29 11.78 -4.91
CA THR A 40 14.59 11.27 -3.56
C THR A 40 13.70 10.07 -3.21
N LEU A 41 12.41 10.11 -3.54
CA LEU A 41 11.49 9.00 -3.31
C LEU A 41 11.84 7.75 -4.14
N THR A 42 12.26 7.94 -5.39
CA THR A 42 12.69 6.82 -6.26
C THR A 42 14.01 6.20 -5.81
N ALA A 43 14.95 7.00 -5.29
CA ALA A 43 16.22 6.50 -4.75
C ALA A 43 16.05 5.69 -3.46
N VAL A 44 15.15 6.11 -2.57
CA VAL A 44 14.89 5.42 -1.29
C VAL A 44 14.12 4.11 -1.51
N GLY A 45 13.15 4.11 -2.43
CA GLY A 45 12.28 2.95 -2.71
C GLY A 45 11.35 2.61 -1.54
N PRO A 46 10.29 1.80 -1.75
CA PRO A 46 9.41 1.43 -0.66
C PRO A 46 10.14 0.55 0.36
N PRO A 47 9.80 0.65 1.66
CA PRO A 47 10.37 -0.21 2.68
C PRO A 47 10.09 -1.67 2.33
N GLY A 48 11.14 -2.50 2.29
CA GLY A 48 11.05 -3.90 1.87
C GLY A 48 11.26 -4.15 0.37
N ALA A 49 11.44 -3.12 -0.47
CA ALA A 49 11.70 -3.31 -1.91
C ALA A 49 12.93 -4.19 -2.22
N ARG A 50 13.94 -4.13 -1.35
CA ARG A 50 15.17 -4.93 -1.46
C ARG A 50 15.09 -6.26 -0.70
N THR A 51 14.01 -6.52 0.03
CA THR A 51 13.87 -7.78 0.76
C THR A 51 13.51 -8.91 -0.21
N PRO A 52 14.18 -10.07 -0.14
CA PRO A 52 13.82 -11.21 -0.97
C PRO A 52 12.34 -11.57 -0.79
N ALA A 53 11.64 -11.85 -1.89
CA ALA A 53 10.21 -12.16 -1.85
C ALA A 53 9.87 -13.31 -0.87
N ALA A 54 10.76 -14.30 -0.76
CA ALA A 54 10.62 -15.40 0.19
C ALA A 54 10.61 -14.94 1.66
N VAL A 55 11.44 -13.96 2.03
CA VAL A 55 11.52 -13.39 3.38
C VAL A 55 10.25 -12.60 3.70
N HIS A 56 9.79 -11.77 2.76
CA HIS A 56 8.55 -11.01 2.92
C HIS A 56 7.34 -11.94 3.08
N ALA A 57 7.23 -12.96 2.22
CA ALA A 57 6.17 -13.96 2.30
C ALA A 57 6.22 -14.75 3.61
N ALA A 58 7.40 -15.11 4.11
CA ALA A 58 7.55 -15.78 5.40
C ALA A 58 7.16 -14.89 6.58
N ALA A 59 7.53 -13.61 6.57
CA ALA A 59 7.14 -12.64 7.58
C ALA A 59 5.61 -12.43 7.59
N LEU A 60 5.00 -12.33 6.41
CA LEU A 60 3.55 -12.19 6.27
C LEU A 60 2.83 -13.45 6.77
N ARG A 61 3.33 -14.65 6.44
CA ARG A 61 2.81 -15.92 6.99
C ARG A 61 2.92 -15.98 8.51
N ARG A 62 4.06 -15.60 9.10
CA ARG A 62 4.23 -15.57 10.56
C ARG A 62 3.26 -14.59 11.22
N ARG A 63 3.03 -13.42 10.62
CA ARG A 63 2.05 -12.44 11.08
C ARG A 63 0.64 -13.00 10.98
N ALA A 64 0.30 -13.62 9.84
CA ALA A 64 -0.98 -14.28 9.62
C ALA A 64 -1.22 -15.37 10.68
N TYR A 65 -0.27 -16.24 11.01
CA TYR A 65 -0.46 -17.22 12.08
C TYR A 65 -0.73 -16.60 13.45
N ARG A 66 -0.15 -15.43 13.74
CA ARG A 66 -0.40 -14.70 15.00
C ARG A 66 -1.75 -13.99 15.04
N THR A 67 -2.32 -13.65 13.88
CA THR A 67 -3.57 -12.86 13.78
C THR A 67 -4.76 -13.62 13.18
N ALA A 68 -4.53 -14.79 12.57
CA ALA A 68 -5.57 -15.62 11.94
C ALA A 68 -6.47 -16.27 12.99
N TYR A 69 -5.98 -16.39 14.22
CA TYR A 69 -6.82 -16.69 15.36
C TYR A 69 -7.39 -15.38 15.89
N LEU A 70 -8.64 -15.07 15.50
CA LEU A 70 -9.50 -14.36 16.44
C LEU A 70 -9.50 -15.23 17.72
N PRO A 71 -9.20 -14.71 18.91
CA PRO A 71 -9.36 -15.49 20.13
C PRO A 71 -10.76 -16.10 20.11
N PRO A 72 -10.91 -17.44 20.10
CA PRO A 72 -12.21 -18.06 20.11
C PRO A 72 -13.00 -17.49 21.28
N ARG A 73 -14.13 -16.85 20.97
CA ARG A 73 -15.09 -16.45 22.00
C ARG A 73 -15.51 -17.75 22.67
N ASP A 74 -15.11 -17.94 23.92
CA ASP A 74 -15.45 -19.13 24.69
C ASP A 74 -16.97 -19.38 24.56
N PRO A 75 -17.38 -20.48 23.91
CA PRO A 75 -18.79 -20.81 23.74
C PRO A 75 -19.45 -21.17 25.08
N ASP A 76 -18.65 -21.47 26.10
CA ASP A 76 -19.08 -21.78 27.47
C ASP A 76 -19.02 -20.57 28.42
N ALA A 77 -18.70 -19.38 27.92
CA ALA A 77 -18.67 -18.17 28.75
C ALA A 77 -20.05 -17.91 29.41
N PRO A 78 -20.09 -17.52 30.70
CA PRO A 78 -21.35 -17.24 31.40
C PRO A 78 -22.22 -16.23 30.64
N GLY A 79 -23.49 -16.56 30.42
CA GLY A 79 -24.44 -15.72 29.69
C GLY A 79 -24.47 -15.91 28.16
N ARG A 80 -23.72 -16.88 27.61
CA ARG A 80 -23.85 -17.27 26.20
C ARG A 80 -24.63 -18.57 26.05
N ALA A 81 -25.54 -18.59 25.08
CA ALA A 81 -26.20 -19.83 24.70
C ALA A 81 -25.17 -20.77 24.06
N ARG A 82 -25.02 -21.98 24.61
CA ARG A 82 -24.17 -23.02 24.01
C ARG A 82 -24.63 -23.25 22.57
N PRO A 83 -23.73 -23.20 21.57
CA PRO A 83 -24.05 -23.67 20.24
C PRO A 83 -24.50 -25.13 20.34
N ARG A 84 -25.78 -25.40 20.09
CA ARG A 84 -26.28 -26.78 20.07
C ARG A 84 -25.68 -27.44 18.83
N ALA A 85 -24.97 -28.56 19.03
CA ALA A 85 -24.53 -29.38 17.92
C ALA A 85 -25.75 -29.73 17.04
N PRO A 86 -25.60 -29.75 15.70
CA PRO A 86 -26.67 -30.22 14.82
C PRO A 86 -27.16 -31.59 15.32
N GLY A 87 -28.44 -31.68 15.68
CA GLY A 87 -29.01 -32.93 16.18
C GLY A 87 -28.88 -34.03 15.13
N HIS A 88 -28.37 -35.20 15.52
CA HIS A 88 -28.38 -36.36 14.65
C HIS A 88 -29.84 -36.67 14.26
N PRO A 89 -30.18 -36.81 12.96
CA PRO A 89 -31.50 -37.32 12.59
C PRO A 89 -31.64 -38.73 13.17
N ALA A 90 -32.78 -39.01 13.81
CA ALA A 90 -33.09 -40.34 14.33
C ALA A 90 -33.00 -41.36 13.19
N ALA A 91 -32.24 -42.45 13.40
CA ALA A 91 -32.16 -43.53 12.43
C ALA A 91 -33.57 -44.11 12.24
N ALA A 92 -34.07 -44.06 11.01
CA ALA A 92 -35.34 -44.68 10.64
C ALA A 92 -35.22 -46.21 10.82
N ALA A 93 -36.23 -46.80 11.47
CA ALA A 93 -36.35 -48.23 11.74
C ALA A 93 -36.81 -49.03 10.52
#